data_AF-A0A0J7NII4-F1
#
_entry.id   AF-A0A0J7NII4-F1
#
_cell.length_a   1.000
_cell.length_b   1.000
_cell.length_c   1.000
_cell.angle_alpha   90.00
_cell.angle_beta   90.00
_cell.angle_gamma   90.00
#
_symmetry.space_group_name_H-M   'P 1'
#
loop_
_entity.id
_entity.type
_entity.pdbx_description
1 polymer ?
#
loop_
_entity_poly.entity_id
_entity_poly.type
_entity_poly.pdbx_seq_one_letter_code
_entity_poly.pdbx_strand_id
1 'polypeptide(L)'
;MLYLQTDDNVDSPASSRRSSEQSESPKPTLPMCNDEGLPPGWGMQVAPNGRIFFIDHNERTTTWIDPRTGRPSSIPNHIAPSTTPRSDIDQLGPLPEGWEERVHTDGRIFFIDHNTRTTQWEDPRMSNPQIAGPAVPYSRDYKRKYEYLKSQLRKPNNVPNKFEIKVGRNNILEDSYRIISSVNRVDILKTKLWVEFEGEIGLDYGGLAREWFFLLSKEMFNPYYGLFEYSATDNYTLQINPCSGVCNEEHLNYFKFIGRIAGMAVYHGKLLDAFFIRPFYKMMLGKSIDLKDMESVDSEYYNSLLWIKENDPSELDLTFCLDEESFGHTSQRELKPDGANIPLTDENKDEYISLVIQWRFVSRVQEQMNAFLEGFNALIPSTLVKIFDEHELELLMCGIQHIDVKDWKQNTLYKGDYHANHIVVQWFWRVVLSFSNEMRSRLLQFVTGTSRVPMNGFKELYGSNGPQLFTIERWGTPENYPRAHTCFNRIDLPPYKSYQQLRDKLVKAIEGSQGFAGVD
;
A
#
# COMPACT_ATOMS: atom_id res chain seq x y z
N MET A 1 -52.00 -18.71 -41.76
CA MET A 1 -52.22 -17.78 -40.61
C MET A 1 -51.26 -16.62 -40.83
N LEU A 2 -51.67 -15.56 -41.55
CA LEU A 2 -52.25 -14.31 -41.02
C LEU A 2 -51.36 -13.68 -39.92
N TYR A 3 -50.96 -12.40 -39.93
CA TYR A 3 -50.56 -11.40 -40.94
C TYR A 3 -49.98 -10.21 -40.11
N LEU A 4 -48.89 -9.58 -40.56
CA LEU A 4 -48.39 -8.18 -40.39
C LEU A 4 -48.46 -7.39 -39.05
N GLN A 5 -47.26 -7.02 -38.56
CA GLN A 5 -46.63 -5.69 -38.39
C GLN A 5 -47.43 -4.37 -38.64
N THR A 6 -47.24 -3.36 -37.75
CA THR A 6 -46.84 -1.92 -37.95
C THR A 6 -47.59 -0.86 -37.10
N ASP A 7 -46.78 -0.05 -36.39
CA ASP A 7 -46.73 1.43 -36.18
C ASP A 7 -47.94 2.37 -36.00
N ASP A 8 -47.67 3.37 -35.12
CA ASP A 8 -47.93 4.82 -35.17
C ASP A 8 -49.25 5.49 -34.69
N ASN A 9 -49.08 6.24 -33.59
CA ASN A 9 -49.25 7.71 -33.41
C ASN A 9 -50.62 8.44 -33.50
N VAL A 10 -50.86 9.21 -32.41
CA VAL A 10 -51.57 10.52 -32.22
C VAL A 10 -53.02 10.71 -32.70
N ASP A 11 -53.94 10.98 -31.76
CA ASP A 11 -54.71 12.25 -31.77
C ASP A 11 -55.41 12.59 -30.43
N SER A 12 -55.30 13.85 -30.02
CA SER A 12 -56.08 14.57 -28.99
C SER A 12 -57.42 15.07 -29.63
N PRO A 13 -58.45 15.71 -28.96
CA PRO A 13 -58.36 16.67 -27.85
C PRO A 13 -59.60 16.86 -26.89
N ALA A 14 -59.44 17.83 -25.97
CA ALA A 14 -60.42 18.82 -25.48
C ALA A 14 -61.37 18.57 -24.24
N SER A 15 -60.94 19.18 -23.11
CA SER A 15 -61.65 20.22 -22.31
C SER A 15 -62.73 19.90 -21.26
N SER A 16 -62.49 20.35 -20.01
CA SER A 16 -63.42 21.08 -19.11
C SER A 16 -62.70 21.44 -17.78
N ARG A 17 -62.26 22.69 -17.56
CA ARG A 17 -62.88 23.84 -16.84
C ARG A 17 -63.05 23.73 -15.31
N ARG A 18 -62.24 24.51 -14.56
CA ARG A 18 -62.53 25.43 -13.41
C ARG A 18 -61.23 25.61 -12.59
N SER A 19 -60.90 26.67 -11.87
CA SER A 19 -61.19 28.11 -11.82
C SER A 19 -60.08 28.69 -10.91
N SER A 20 -59.71 29.94 -11.16
CA SER A 20 -58.59 30.71 -10.62
C SER A 20 -58.79 31.30 -9.23
N GLU A 21 -57.75 31.25 -8.39
CA GLU A 21 -57.48 32.23 -7.32
C GLU A 21 -56.00 32.64 -7.35
N GLN A 22 -55.77 33.95 -7.47
CA GLN A 22 -54.48 34.62 -7.38
C GLN A 22 -54.12 34.83 -5.90
N SER A 23 -52.89 34.51 -5.51
CA SER A 23 -52.29 35.04 -4.27
C SER A 23 -50.94 35.68 -4.60
N GLU A 24 -50.80 36.94 -4.21
CA GLU A 24 -49.61 37.77 -4.34
C GLU A 24 -48.47 37.23 -3.47
N SER A 25 -47.26 37.21 -4.03
CA SER A 25 -46.03 36.88 -3.32
C SER A 25 -45.52 38.10 -2.51
N PRO A 26 -45.14 37.94 -1.23
CA PRO A 26 -44.65 39.06 -0.43
C PRO A 26 -43.19 39.41 -0.77
N LYS A 27 -42.89 40.71 -0.84
CA LYS A 27 -41.51 41.24 -0.93
C LYS A 27 -40.74 40.89 0.35
N PRO A 28 -39.44 40.52 0.27
CA PRO A 28 -38.66 40.20 1.45
C PRO A 28 -38.26 41.48 2.21
N THR A 29 -38.74 41.58 3.44
CA THR A 29 -38.32 42.60 4.43
C THR A 29 -36.93 42.25 4.94
N LEU A 30 -36.00 43.21 4.94
CA LEU A 30 -34.67 43.07 5.57
C LEU A 30 -34.83 42.85 7.09
N PRO A 31 -34.05 41.95 7.73
CA PRO A 31 -34.12 41.75 9.16
C PRO A 31 -33.52 42.96 9.91
N MET A 32 -34.31 43.56 10.81
CA MET A 32 -33.80 44.53 11.79
C MET A 32 -32.81 43.85 12.74
N CYS A 33 -31.64 44.45 12.93
CA CYS A 33 -30.61 43.98 13.86
C CYS A 33 -30.80 44.70 15.21
N ASN A 34 -31.00 43.97 16.30
CA ASN A 34 -31.03 44.54 17.66
C ASN A 34 -29.60 44.67 18.20
N ASP A 35 -29.25 45.86 18.70
CA ASP A 35 -27.96 46.20 19.35
C ASP A 35 -27.84 45.71 20.81
N GLU A 36 -28.73 44.83 21.28
CA GLU A 36 -28.71 44.38 22.68
C GLU A 36 -27.46 43.55 23.00
N GLY A 37 -26.68 44.04 23.97
CA GLY A 37 -25.55 43.32 24.59
C GLY A 37 -24.15 43.73 24.11
N LEU A 38 -24.00 44.74 23.25
CA LEU A 38 -22.69 45.27 22.86
C LEU A 38 -22.09 46.19 23.94
N PRO A 39 -20.75 46.22 24.11
CA PRO A 39 -20.10 47.16 25.02
C PRO A 39 -20.42 48.63 24.66
N PRO A 40 -20.41 49.56 25.64
CA PRO A 40 -20.72 50.96 25.38
C PRO A 40 -19.83 51.57 24.28
N GLY A 41 -20.45 52.15 23.25
CA GLY A 41 -19.76 52.74 22.10
C GLY A 41 -19.52 51.77 20.93
N TRP A 42 -20.02 50.54 20.98
CA TRP A 42 -19.97 49.60 19.86
C TRP A 42 -21.32 49.48 19.15
N GLY A 43 -21.31 49.57 17.82
CA GLY A 43 -22.46 49.32 16.95
C GLY A 43 -22.25 48.07 16.08
N MET A 44 -23.32 47.41 15.66
CA MET A 44 -23.27 46.25 14.78
C MET A 44 -24.01 46.53 13.47
N GLN A 45 -23.40 46.19 12.33
CA GLN A 45 -23.99 46.42 11.02
C GLN A 45 -23.72 45.24 10.08
N VAL A 46 -24.60 45.05 9.09
CA VAL A 46 -24.49 44.00 8.08
C VAL A 46 -23.93 44.61 6.80
N ALA A 47 -22.80 44.08 6.31
CA ALA A 47 -22.22 44.50 5.04
C ALA A 47 -23.06 43.99 3.85
N PRO A 48 -22.93 44.58 2.64
CA PRO A 48 -23.72 44.17 1.47
C PRO A 48 -23.59 42.68 1.08
N ASN A 49 -22.53 42.01 1.54
CA ASN A 49 -22.30 40.57 1.38
C ASN A 49 -22.95 39.70 2.48
N GLY A 50 -23.83 40.28 3.30
CA GLY A 50 -24.50 39.63 4.42
C GLY A 50 -23.66 39.49 5.68
N ARG A 51 -22.33 39.70 5.63
CA ARG A 51 -21.46 39.50 6.79
C ARG A 51 -21.62 40.62 7.82
N ILE A 52 -21.72 40.25 9.08
CA ILE A 52 -21.80 41.21 10.20
C ILE A 52 -20.42 41.81 10.45
N PHE A 53 -20.33 43.12 10.59
CA PHE A 53 -19.15 43.81 11.11
C PHE A 53 -19.55 44.70 12.28
N PHE A 54 -18.56 45.01 13.11
CA PHE A 54 -18.72 45.81 14.32
C PHE A 54 -17.98 47.14 14.15
N ILE A 55 -18.61 48.21 14.64
CA ILE A 55 -18.14 49.59 14.56
C ILE A 55 -17.83 50.03 15.97
N ASP A 56 -16.57 50.37 16.23
CA ASP A 56 -16.15 51.01 17.48
C ASP A 56 -16.26 52.53 17.31
N HIS A 57 -17.23 53.16 17.96
CA HIS A 57 -17.42 54.62 17.93
C HIS A 57 -16.42 55.37 18.82
N ASN A 58 -15.74 54.69 19.75
CA ASN A 58 -14.72 55.29 20.59
C ASN A 58 -13.42 55.50 19.79
N GLU A 59 -13.00 54.48 19.05
CA GLU A 59 -11.80 54.51 18.20
C GLU A 59 -12.08 54.89 16.74
N ARG A 60 -13.36 55.04 16.36
CA ARG A 60 -13.83 55.30 14.98
C ARG A 60 -13.30 54.29 13.96
N THR A 61 -13.22 53.02 14.35
CA THR A 61 -12.73 51.93 13.49
C THR A 61 -13.81 50.87 13.26
N THR A 62 -13.67 50.09 12.20
CA THR A 62 -14.55 48.96 11.90
C THR A 62 -13.75 47.66 11.94
N THR A 63 -14.35 46.59 12.48
CA THR A 63 -13.72 45.29 12.63
C THR A 63 -14.70 44.16 12.34
N TRP A 64 -14.15 43.03 11.89
CA TRP A 64 -14.91 41.80 11.67
C TRP A 64 -14.90 40.90 12.91
N ILE A 65 -14.37 41.37 14.04
CA ILE A 65 -14.23 40.58 15.28
C ILE A 65 -15.29 41.06 16.26
N ASP A 66 -16.07 40.14 16.82
CA ASP A 66 -17.08 40.48 17.81
C ASP A 66 -16.42 40.87 19.14
N PRO A 67 -16.62 42.11 19.63
CA PRO A 67 -15.97 42.61 20.85
C PRO A 67 -16.40 41.86 22.12
N ARG A 68 -17.52 41.12 22.08
CA ARG A 68 -18.02 40.32 23.21
C ARG A 68 -17.32 38.97 23.32
N THR A 69 -16.87 38.41 22.21
CA THR A 69 -16.36 37.02 22.14
C THR A 69 -14.92 36.89 21.64
N GLY A 70 -14.35 37.95 21.05
CA GLY A 70 -13.03 37.93 20.43
C GLY A 70 -12.94 37.08 19.17
N ARG A 71 -14.08 36.57 18.66
CA ARG A 71 -14.12 35.69 17.49
C ARG A 71 -14.50 36.46 16.22
N PRO A 72 -13.94 36.10 15.06
CA PRO A 72 -14.34 36.69 13.79
C PRO A 72 -15.80 36.34 13.47
N SER A 73 -16.54 37.33 12.96
CA SER A 73 -17.93 37.21 12.55
C SER A 73 -18.09 36.20 11.43
N SER A 74 -19.06 35.30 11.62
CA SER A 74 -19.40 34.25 10.68
C SER A 74 -19.96 34.88 9.39
N ILE A 75 -19.49 34.37 8.24
CA ILE A 75 -19.96 34.79 6.92
C ILE A 75 -21.28 34.04 6.66
N PRO A 76 -22.43 34.72 6.50
CA PRO A 76 -23.66 34.04 6.15
C PRO A 76 -23.66 33.77 4.64
N ASN A 77 -22.99 32.68 4.27
CA ASN A 77 -23.31 31.84 3.11
C ASN A 77 -22.54 30.50 3.16
N HIS A 78 -22.58 29.83 4.30
CA HIS A 78 -22.31 28.39 4.41
C HIS A 78 -23.59 27.63 4.82
N ILE A 79 -24.71 27.98 4.18
CA ILE A 79 -25.85 27.06 3.99
C ILE A 79 -26.31 27.28 2.54
N ALA A 80 -25.46 26.89 1.59
CA ALA A 80 -25.94 26.62 0.24
C ALA A 80 -26.30 25.11 0.19
N PRO A 81 -27.49 24.75 -0.33
CA PRO A 81 -27.74 23.37 -0.72
C PRO A 81 -26.66 22.98 -1.72
N SER A 82 -26.15 21.77 -1.57
CA SER A 82 -25.25 21.10 -2.51
C SER A 82 -25.85 21.08 -3.92
N THR A 83 -25.61 22.13 -4.70
CA THR A 83 -25.90 22.17 -6.14
C THR A 83 -24.69 22.67 -6.91
N THR A 84 -23.52 22.10 -6.59
CA THR A 84 -22.51 21.70 -7.57
C THR A 84 -21.95 20.36 -7.10
N PRO A 85 -22.17 19.24 -7.81
CA PRO A 85 -21.65 17.93 -7.41
C PRO A 85 -20.16 17.86 -7.75
N ARG A 86 -19.30 18.46 -6.91
CA ARG A 86 -17.85 18.30 -7.00
C ARG A 86 -17.25 18.26 -5.60
N SER A 87 -17.33 17.10 -4.94
CA SER A 87 -16.34 16.63 -3.95
C SER A 87 -16.57 15.21 -3.39
N ASP A 88 -17.39 14.34 -3.99
CA ASP A 88 -17.38 12.89 -3.63
C ASP A 88 -16.37 12.06 -4.43
N ILE A 89 -15.73 12.67 -5.43
CA ILE A 89 -14.88 11.97 -6.40
C ILE A 89 -13.52 11.60 -5.78
N ASP A 90 -13.01 12.42 -4.86
CA ASP A 90 -11.61 12.31 -4.44
C ASP A 90 -11.40 11.54 -3.14
N GLN A 91 -12.43 11.31 -2.30
CA GLN A 91 -12.30 10.65 -0.99
C GLN A 91 -11.13 11.16 -0.09
N LEU A 92 -10.47 12.26 -0.45
CA LEU A 92 -9.25 12.81 0.18
C LEU A 92 -9.51 13.46 1.56
N GLY A 93 -10.75 13.36 2.07
CA GLY A 93 -11.18 14.03 3.29
C GLY A 93 -11.16 15.57 3.21
N PRO A 94 -11.58 16.25 4.29
CA PRO A 94 -11.48 17.70 4.38
C PRO A 94 -10.01 18.15 4.42
N LEU A 95 -9.74 19.37 3.96
CA LEU A 95 -8.44 19.99 4.15
C LEU A 95 -8.17 20.23 5.65
N PRO A 96 -6.90 20.30 6.08
CA PRO A 96 -6.58 20.66 7.45
C PRO A 96 -7.15 22.04 7.84
N GLU A 97 -7.36 22.26 9.14
CA GLU A 97 -7.95 23.51 9.62
C GLU A 97 -7.14 24.74 9.19
N GLY A 98 -7.82 25.77 8.68
CA GLY A 98 -7.21 26.99 8.17
C GLY A 98 -6.68 26.90 6.73
N TRP A 99 -6.86 25.77 6.03
CA TRP A 99 -6.50 25.63 4.61
C TRP A 99 -7.69 25.82 3.67
N GLU A 100 -7.47 26.55 2.57
CA GLU A 100 -8.47 26.76 1.51
C GLU A 100 -7.89 26.37 0.14
N GLU A 101 -8.62 25.56 -0.63
CA GLU A 101 -8.29 25.24 -2.02
C GLU A 101 -8.91 26.27 -2.96
N ARG A 102 -8.11 26.81 -3.89
CA ARG A 102 -8.52 27.78 -4.91
C ARG A 102 -7.99 27.37 -6.27
N VAL A 103 -8.68 27.81 -7.32
CA VAL A 103 -8.26 27.63 -8.71
C VAL A 103 -7.71 28.96 -9.23
N HIS A 104 -6.49 28.92 -9.75
CA HIS A 104 -5.84 30.05 -10.39
C HIS A 104 -6.42 30.29 -11.80
N THR A 105 -6.16 31.46 -12.39
CA THR A 105 -6.75 31.87 -13.69
C THR A 105 -6.35 30.97 -14.87
N ASP A 106 -5.27 30.22 -14.74
CA ASP A 106 -4.79 29.22 -15.70
C ASP A 106 -5.34 27.81 -15.45
N GLY A 107 -6.28 27.67 -14.50
CA GLY A 107 -6.91 26.40 -14.14
C GLY A 107 -6.12 25.53 -13.17
N ARG A 108 -4.92 25.96 -12.74
CA ARG A 108 -4.11 25.24 -11.74
C ARG A 108 -4.69 25.41 -10.33
N ILE A 109 -4.48 24.42 -9.50
CA ILE A 109 -4.99 24.41 -8.13
C ILE A 109 -3.89 24.86 -7.19
N PHE A 110 -4.21 25.78 -6.29
CA PHE A 110 -3.32 26.26 -5.24
C PHE A 110 -4.06 26.29 -3.91
N PHE A 111 -3.30 26.27 -2.83
CA PHE A 111 -3.79 26.19 -1.46
C PHE A 111 -3.36 27.43 -0.69
N ILE A 112 -4.27 27.98 0.08
CA ILE A 112 -4.08 29.15 0.94
C ILE A 112 -4.08 28.66 2.37
N ASP A 113 -3.00 28.91 3.10
CA ASP A 113 -2.93 28.71 4.54
C ASP A 113 -3.27 30.03 5.23
N HIS A 114 -4.46 30.08 5.83
CA HIS A 114 -4.94 31.25 6.58
C HIS A 114 -4.23 31.42 7.93
N ASN A 115 -3.59 30.37 8.45
CA ASN A 115 -2.82 30.44 9.70
C ASN A 115 -1.51 31.20 9.49
N THR A 116 -0.76 30.85 8.44
CA THR A 116 0.51 31.51 8.10
C THR A 116 0.36 32.66 7.10
N ARG A 117 -0.85 32.83 6.53
CA ARG A 117 -1.16 33.78 5.46
C ARG A 117 -0.27 33.61 4.23
N THR A 118 0.05 32.36 3.90
CA THR A 118 0.87 32.00 2.74
C THR A 118 0.04 31.25 1.71
N THR A 119 0.53 31.21 0.47
CA THR A 119 -0.06 30.41 -0.60
C THR A 119 0.98 29.45 -1.14
N GLN A 120 0.54 28.24 -1.51
CA GLN A 120 1.40 27.21 -2.08
C GLN A 120 0.68 26.38 -3.12
N TRP A 121 1.46 25.73 -3.99
CA TRP A 121 0.95 24.82 -5.02
C TRP A 121 0.83 23.37 -4.54
N GLU A 122 1.38 23.07 -3.36
CA GLU A 122 1.37 21.73 -2.79
C GLU A 122 0.13 21.51 -1.93
N ASP A 123 -0.50 20.36 -2.11
CA ASP A 123 -1.62 19.95 -1.29
C ASP A 123 -1.15 19.72 0.15
N PRO A 124 -1.71 20.42 1.16
CA PRO A 124 -1.30 20.28 2.56
C PRO A 124 -1.49 18.85 3.08
N ARG A 125 -2.40 18.06 2.48
CA ARG A 125 -2.62 16.65 2.82
C ARG A 125 -1.43 15.76 2.45
N MET A 126 -0.50 16.21 1.60
CA MET A 126 0.77 15.50 1.35
C MET A 126 1.66 15.40 2.60
N SER A 127 1.43 16.24 3.61
CA SER A 127 2.15 16.16 4.89
C SER A 127 1.44 15.30 5.92
N ASN A 128 0.23 14.81 5.64
CA ASN A 128 -0.51 13.92 6.52
C ASN A 128 -0.09 12.45 6.25
N PRO A 129 0.58 11.76 7.19
CA PRO A 129 1.03 10.39 6.99
C PRO A 129 -0.10 9.38 6.73
N GLN A 130 -1.31 9.66 7.24
CA GLN A 130 -2.47 8.79 7.04
C GLN A 130 -2.99 8.83 5.59
N ILE A 131 -2.73 9.93 4.88
CA ILE A 131 -3.14 10.11 3.49
C ILE A 131 -1.96 9.83 2.58
N ALA A 132 -0.83 10.51 2.76
CA ALA A 132 0.33 10.42 1.88
C ALA A 132 1.16 9.15 2.08
N GLY A 133 0.95 8.39 3.16
CA GLY A 133 1.82 7.31 3.59
C GLY A 133 2.87 7.80 4.62
N PRO A 134 3.38 6.91 5.48
CA PRO A 134 4.41 7.23 6.44
C PRO A 134 5.71 7.60 5.71
N ALA A 135 6.42 8.60 6.24
CA ALA A 135 7.69 9.02 5.68
C ALA A 135 8.70 7.86 5.70
N VAL A 136 9.39 7.65 4.57
CA VAL A 136 10.42 6.60 4.48
C VAL A 136 11.64 6.98 5.32
N PRO A 137 11.99 6.22 6.36
CA PRO A 137 13.18 6.52 7.15
C PRO A 137 14.43 6.16 6.34
N TYR A 138 15.24 7.16 6.00
CA TYR A 138 16.51 6.91 5.33
C TYR A 138 17.54 6.33 6.29
N SER A 139 17.99 5.10 6.04
CA SER A 139 19.02 4.43 6.85
C SER A 139 20.35 4.36 6.12
N ARG A 140 21.31 5.20 6.54
CA ARG A 140 22.70 5.15 6.06
C ARG A 140 23.38 3.83 6.38
N ASP A 141 23.02 3.25 7.53
CA ASP A 141 23.58 1.99 7.99
C ASP A 141 23.12 0.82 7.12
N TYR A 142 21.82 0.73 6.86
CA TYR A 142 21.27 -0.25 5.93
C TYR A 142 21.90 -0.13 4.54
N LYS A 143 21.99 1.10 4.00
CA LYS A 143 22.62 1.31 2.69
C LYS A 143 24.04 0.75 2.64
N ARG A 144 24.83 0.96 3.68
CA ARG A 144 26.19 0.42 3.79
C ARG A 144 26.18 -1.11 3.84
N LYS A 145 25.29 -1.71 4.64
CA LYS A 145 25.12 -3.18 4.72
C LYS A 145 24.72 -3.76 3.36
N TYR A 146 23.81 -3.11 2.64
CA TYR A 146 23.35 -3.51 1.32
C TYR A 146 24.44 -3.41 0.25
N GLU A 147 25.19 -2.30 0.22
CA GLU A 147 26.34 -2.14 -0.67
C GLU A 147 27.42 -3.19 -0.37
N TYR A 148 27.66 -3.48 0.91
CA TYR A 148 28.56 -4.55 1.33
C TYR A 148 28.07 -5.92 0.82
N LEU A 149 26.79 -6.28 1.04
CA LEU A 149 26.18 -7.50 0.51
C LEU A 149 26.40 -7.62 -1.00
N LYS A 150 26.03 -6.58 -1.78
CA LYS A 150 26.22 -6.56 -3.24
C LYS A 150 27.69 -6.70 -3.65
N SER A 151 28.61 -6.11 -2.90
CA SER A 151 30.05 -6.21 -3.21
C SER A 151 30.60 -7.63 -3.03
N GLN A 152 30.01 -8.41 -2.13
CA GLN A 152 30.37 -9.81 -1.88
C GLN A 152 29.68 -10.78 -2.84
N LEU A 153 28.49 -10.45 -3.34
CA LEU A 153 27.73 -11.22 -4.32
C LEU A 153 28.30 -11.05 -5.75
N ARG A 154 29.53 -11.51 -5.96
CA ARG A 154 30.18 -11.45 -7.29
C ARG A 154 29.53 -12.41 -8.27
N LYS A 155 29.59 -12.05 -9.57
CA LYS A 155 29.14 -12.93 -10.64
C LYS A 155 30.01 -14.20 -10.65
N PRO A 156 29.39 -15.39 -10.73
CA PRO A 156 30.17 -16.62 -10.83
C PRO A 156 31.01 -16.62 -12.11
N ASN A 157 32.20 -17.20 -12.02
CA ASN A 157 33.02 -17.48 -13.20
C ASN A 157 32.57 -18.83 -13.80
N ASN A 158 32.71 -19.02 -15.12
CA ASN A 158 32.42 -20.27 -15.81
C ASN A 158 30.93 -20.72 -15.81
N VAL A 159 30.03 -19.74 -15.92
CA VAL A 159 28.58 -19.93 -16.09
C VAL A 159 28.09 -19.26 -17.38
N PRO A 160 26.99 -19.72 -18.00
CA PRO A 160 26.41 -19.07 -19.17
C PRO A 160 26.10 -17.59 -18.93
N ASN A 161 26.09 -16.80 -19.99
CA ASN A 161 25.79 -15.37 -19.88
C ASN A 161 24.33 -15.07 -19.51
N LYS A 162 23.41 -16.00 -19.82
CA LYS A 162 21.98 -15.89 -19.52
C LYS A 162 21.41 -17.23 -19.07
N PHE A 163 20.41 -17.17 -18.21
CA PHE A 163 19.55 -18.30 -17.86
C PHE A 163 18.14 -18.02 -18.35
N GLU A 164 17.67 -18.85 -19.28
CA GLU A 164 16.36 -18.69 -19.91
C GLU A 164 15.29 -19.41 -19.09
N ILE A 165 14.21 -18.70 -18.79
CA ILE A 165 13.03 -19.20 -18.07
C ILE A 165 11.84 -19.01 -19.00
N LYS A 166 11.24 -20.12 -19.44
CA LYS A 166 10.05 -20.13 -20.29
C LYS A 166 8.87 -20.62 -19.48
N VAL A 167 7.85 -19.77 -19.32
CA VAL A 167 6.72 -20.06 -18.42
C VAL A 167 5.40 -19.58 -19.01
N GLY A 168 4.31 -20.33 -18.77
CA GLY A 168 2.96 -19.86 -19.06
C GLY A 168 2.44 -18.94 -17.94
N ARG A 169 1.66 -17.91 -18.27
CA ARG A 169 1.03 -17.04 -17.24
C ARG A 169 0.07 -17.80 -16.32
N ASN A 170 -0.67 -18.76 -16.86
CA ASN A 170 -1.69 -19.51 -16.12
C ASN A 170 -1.09 -20.57 -15.16
N ASN A 171 0.10 -21.10 -15.48
CA ASN A 171 0.74 -22.19 -14.73
C ASN A 171 2.14 -21.76 -14.23
N ILE A 172 2.30 -20.49 -13.88
CA ILE A 172 3.60 -19.89 -13.56
C ILE A 172 4.32 -20.62 -12.43
N LEU A 173 3.59 -21.10 -11.40
CA LEU A 173 4.18 -21.79 -10.26
C LEU A 173 4.75 -23.15 -10.64
N GLU A 174 3.97 -23.98 -11.35
CA GLU A 174 4.37 -25.34 -11.73
C GLU A 174 5.53 -25.33 -12.74
N ASP A 175 5.47 -24.46 -13.75
CA ASP A 175 6.52 -24.32 -14.74
C ASP A 175 7.83 -23.83 -14.11
N SER A 176 7.73 -22.80 -13.26
CA SER A 176 8.89 -22.27 -12.52
C SER A 176 9.48 -23.32 -11.58
N TYR A 177 8.63 -24.09 -10.89
CA TYR A 177 9.07 -25.17 -10.00
C TYR A 177 9.87 -26.22 -10.77
N ARG A 178 9.38 -26.72 -11.91
CA ARG A 178 10.10 -27.71 -12.73
C ARG A 178 11.45 -27.19 -13.22
N ILE A 179 11.49 -25.94 -13.68
CA ILE A 179 12.73 -25.32 -14.21
C ILE A 179 13.74 -25.13 -13.09
N ILE A 180 13.37 -24.50 -11.97
CA ILE A 180 14.32 -24.13 -10.92
C ILE A 180 14.73 -25.32 -10.06
N SER A 181 13.84 -26.29 -9.81
CA SER A 181 14.15 -27.48 -9.04
C SER A 181 15.08 -28.44 -9.78
N SER A 182 14.98 -28.52 -11.12
CA SER A 182 15.88 -29.35 -11.95
C SER A 182 17.30 -28.80 -12.09
N VAL A 183 17.56 -27.54 -11.68
CA VAL A 183 18.89 -26.95 -11.72
C VAL A 183 19.76 -27.52 -10.59
N ASN A 184 20.70 -28.40 -10.97
CA ASN A 184 21.68 -28.98 -10.05
C ASN A 184 22.82 -28.01 -9.69
N ARG A 185 23.27 -27.19 -10.66
CA ARG A 185 24.33 -26.21 -10.43
C ARG A 185 23.73 -24.83 -10.12
N VAL A 186 23.61 -24.54 -8.84
CA VAL A 186 22.96 -23.32 -8.30
C VAL A 186 23.58 -22.02 -8.83
N ASP A 187 24.87 -22.01 -9.19
CA ASP A 187 25.53 -20.83 -9.75
C ASP A 187 24.93 -20.38 -11.09
N ILE A 188 24.21 -21.24 -11.82
CA ILE A 188 23.51 -20.84 -13.04
C ILE A 188 22.38 -19.85 -12.71
N LEU A 189 21.72 -19.98 -11.56
CA LEU A 189 20.64 -19.09 -11.11
C LEU A 189 21.14 -17.68 -10.76
N LYS A 190 22.45 -17.52 -10.59
CA LYS A 190 23.12 -16.22 -10.36
C LYS A 190 23.45 -15.48 -11.67
N THR A 191 23.21 -16.10 -12.83
CA THR A 191 23.43 -15.46 -14.15
C THR A 191 22.28 -14.51 -14.50
N LYS A 192 22.42 -13.71 -15.57
CA LYS A 192 21.36 -12.79 -15.99
C LYS A 192 20.11 -13.59 -16.35
N LEU A 193 19.02 -13.35 -15.63
CA LEU A 193 17.72 -13.98 -15.90
C LEU A 193 17.13 -13.42 -17.18
N TRP A 194 16.63 -14.31 -18.03
CA TRP A 194 15.93 -13.99 -19.26
C TRP A 194 14.58 -14.70 -19.24
N VAL A 195 13.51 -13.96 -18.96
CA VAL A 195 12.17 -14.54 -18.83
C VAL A 195 11.37 -14.33 -20.11
N GLU A 196 10.78 -15.42 -20.61
CA GLU A 196 9.91 -15.45 -21.79
C GLU A 196 8.56 -16.06 -21.39
N PHE A 197 7.47 -15.31 -21.58
CA PHE A 197 6.12 -15.83 -21.39
C PHE A 197 5.63 -16.49 -22.67
N GLU A 198 5.05 -17.69 -22.56
CA GLU A 198 4.55 -18.41 -23.72
C GLU A 198 3.47 -17.58 -24.46
N GLY A 199 3.66 -17.43 -25.78
CA GLY A 199 2.74 -16.66 -26.63
C GLY A 199 3.00 -15.15 -26.69
N GLU A 200 3.99 -14.63 -25.95
CA GLU A 200 4.32 -13.20 -25.92
C GLU A 200 5.72 -12.93 -26.50
N ILE A 201 5.81 -12.02 -27.48
CA ILE A 201 7.09 -11.55 -28.02
C ILE A 201 7.59 -10.40 -27.14
N GLY A 202 8.35 -10.73 -26.10
CA GLY A 202 8.94 -9.75 -25.20
C GLY A 202 10.47 -9.65 -25.36
N LEU A 203 10.99 -8.44 -25.58
CA LEU A 203 12.43 -8.15 -25.47
C LEU A 203 12.77 -7.88 -23.99
N ASP A 204 13.29 -8.88 -23.28
CA ASP A 204 13.54 -8.78 -21.84
C ASP A 204 14.77 -7.91 -21.53
N TYR A 205 14.54 -6.61 -21.35
CA TYR A 205 15.52 -5.73 -20.72
C TYR A 205 15.46 -5.79 -19.18
N GLY A 206 14.71 -6.70 -18.55
CA GLY A 206 14.64 -6.90 -17.11
C GLY A 206 13.29 -6.54 -16.47
N GLY A 207 12.32 -6.08 -17.28
CA GLY A 207 10.94 -5.84 -16.87
C GLY A 207 10.15 -7.15 -16.68
N LEU A 208 10.29 -8.11 -17.61
CA LEU A 208 9.62 -9.41 -17.52
C LEU A 208 10.12 -10.22 -16.34
N ALA A 209 11.43 -10.15 -16.04
CA ALA A 209 11.97 -10.75 -14.83
C ALA A 209 11.34 -10.19 -13.54
N ARG A 210 11.06 -8.87 -13.45
CA ARG A 210 10.38 -8.30 -12.27
C ARG A 210 8.94 -8.80 -12.16
N GLU A 211 8.23 -8.79 -13.27
CA GLU A 211 6.86 -9.26 -13.35
C GLU A 211 6.76 -10.74 -12.96
N TRP A 212 7.70 -11.57 -13.43
CA TRP A 212 7.78 -12.98 -13.06
C TRP A 212 7.96 -13.18 -11.55
N PHE A 213 8.90 -12.47 -10.90
CA PHE A 213 9.04 -12.55 -9.44
C PHE A 213 7.75 -12.15 -8.72
N PHE A 214 7.07 -11.10 -9.20
CA PHE A 214 5.81 -10.64 -8.62
C PHE A 214 4.69 -11.68 -8.76
N LEU A 215 4.43 -12.15 -9.99
CA LEU A 215 3.37 -13.14 -10.27
C LEU A 215 3.65 -14.46 -9.54
N LEU A 216 4.90 -14.92 -9.57
CA LEU A 216 5.30 -16.13 -8.88
C LEU A 216 5.15 -15.99 -7.36
N SER A 217 5.51 -14.83 -6.78
CA SER A 217 5.30 -14.62 -5.34
C SER A 217 3.84 -14.71 -4.93
N LYS A 218 2.90 -14.18 -5.73
CA LYS A 218 1.48 -14.31 -5.44
C LYS A 218 0.99 -15.76 -5.43
N GLU A 219 1.44 -16.56 -6.39
CA GLU A 219 1.07 -17.97 -6.45
C GLU A 219 1.77 -18.79 -5.36
N MET A 220 3.06 -18.57 -5.10
CA MET A 220 3.81 -19.30 -4.06
C MET A 220 3.22 -19.14 -2.65
N PHE A 221 2.71 -17.94 -2.35
CA PHE A 221 2.18 -17.60 -1.03
C PHE A 221 0.66 -17.71 -0.94
N ASN A 222 0.03 -18.30 -1.97
CA ASN A 222 -1.39 -18.54 -1.97
C ASN A 222 -1.75 -19.65 -0.96
N PRO A 223 -2.59 -19.37 0.06
CA PRO A 223 -2.94 -20.35 1.09
C PRO A 223 -3.62 -21.62 0.55
N TYR A 224 -4.21 -21.57 -0.65
CA TYR A 224 -4.83 -22.75 -1.28
C TYR A 224 -3.85 -23.91 -1.51
N TYR A 225 -2.55 -23.64 -1.66
CA TYR A 225 -1.54 -24.69 -1.79
C TYR A 225 -1.19 -25.37 -0.45
N GLY A 226 -1.72 -24.87 0.67
CA GLY A 226 -1.51 -25.44 2.01
C GLY A 226 -0.09 -25.25 2.55
N LEU A 227 0.76 -24.48 1.88
CA LEU A 227 2.14 -24.20 2.33
C LEU A 227 2.19 -23.08 3.38
N PHE A 228 1.40 -22.03 3.18
CA PHE A 228 1.30 -20.88 4.08
C PHE A 228 -0.15 -20.67 4.51
N GLU A 229 -0.32 -20.04 5.66
CA GLU A 229 -1.60 -19.61 6.20
C GLU A 229 -1.50 -18.15 6.67
N TYR A 230 -2.65 -17.49 6.80
CA TYR A 230 -2.69 -16.14 7.37
C TYR A 230 -2.56 -16.19 8.89
N SER A 231 -2.02 -15.12 9.48
CA SER A 231 -2.00 -14.96 10.93
C SER A 231 -3.43 -14.83 11.49
N ALA A 232 -3.60 -15.09 12.78
CA ALA A 232 -4.90 -14.96 13.44
C ALA A 232 -5.33 -13.50 13.60
N THR A 233 -4.37 -12.58 13.69
CA THR A 233 -4.61 -11.16 13.94
C THR A 233 -4.98 -10.42 12.66
N ASP A 234 -4.45 -10.84 11.50
CA ASP A 234 -4.70 -10.17 10.23
C ASP A 234 -4.73 -11.08 8.99
N ASN A 235 -5.55 -10.68 8.00
CA ASN A 235 -5.75 -11.44 6.76
C ASN A 235 -4.67 -11.17 5.69
N TYR A 236 -3.48 -10.69 6.09
CA TYR A 236 -2.44 -10.30 5.13
C TYR A 236 -1.03 -10.75 5.52
N THR A 237 -0.71 -10.95 6.80
CA THR A 237 0.59 -11.56 7.16
C THR A 237 0.52 -13.07 7.07
N LEU A 238 1.62 -13.66 6.60
CA LEU A 238 1.75 -15.07 6.27
C LEU A 238 2.68 -15.75 7.27
N GLN A 239 2.30 -16.95 7.67
CA GLN A 239 3.14 -17.88 8.40
C GLN A 239 3.16 -19.23 7.70
N ILE A 240 4.21 -20.03 7.94
CA ILE A 240 4.27 -21.40 7.44
C ILE A 240 3.12 -22.18 8.08
N ASN A 241 2.33 -22.89 7.27
CA ASN A 241 1.31 -23.79 7.77
C ASN A 241 1.99 -25.01 8.43
N PRO A 242 1.82 -25.23 9.75
CA PRO A 242 2.38 -26.40 10.43
C PRO A 242 1.93 -27.73 9.82
N CYS A 243 0.69 -27.77 9.31
CA CYS A 243 0.07 -28.93 8.71
C CYS A 243 0.39 -29.08 7.21
N SER A 244 1.35 -28.32 6.67
CA SER A 244 1.69 -28.37 5.24
C SER A 244 1.99 -29.76 4.71
N GLY A 245 2.59 -30.64 5.53
CA GLY A 245 2.91 -32.02 5.16
C GLY A 245 1.68 -32.93 5.05
N VAL A 246 0.57 -32.58 5.69
CA VAL A 246 -0.70 -33.30 5.56
C VAL A 246 -1.41 -32.91 4.26
N CYS A 247 -1.29 -31.65 3.85
CA CYS A 247 -1.88 -31.15 2.61
C CYS A 247 -1.08 -31.53 1.36
N ASN A 248 0.24 -31.67 1.48
CA ASN A 248 1.15 -31.90 0.35
C ASN A 248 2.36 -32.74 0.78
N GLU A 249 2.48 -33.94 0.22
CA GLU A 249 3.61 -34.87 0.51
C GLU A 249 4.97 -34.27 0.11
N GLU A 250 5.00 -33.44 -0.93
CA GLU A 250 6.21 -32.83 -1.47
C GLU A 250 6.47 -31.42 -0.91
N HIS A 251 5.79 -31.04 0.18
CA HIS A 251 5.87 -29.67 0.73
C HIS A 251 7.30 -29.20 1.00
N LEU A 252 8.20 -30.08 1.46
CA LEU A 252 9.60 -29.72 1.72
C LEU A 252 10.34 -29.30 0.45
N ASN A 253 10.06 -29.96 -0.69
CA ASN A 253 10.65 -29.60 -1.97
C ASN A 253 10.12 -28.24 -2.46
N TYR A 254 8.84 -27.94 -2.21
CA TYR A 254 8.29 -26.60 -2.43
C TYR A 254 8.97 -25.54 -1.55
N PHE A 255 9.16 -25.79 -0.25
CA PHE A 255 9.87 -24.84 0.62
C PHE A 255 11.31 -24.60 0.15
N LYS A 256 12.02 -25.64 -0.27
CA LYS A 256 13.36 -25.52 -0.85
C LYS A 256 13.36 -24.71 -2.14
N PHE A 257 12.37 -24.91 -3.01
CA PHE A 257 12.17 -24.10 -4.21
C PHE A 257 11.90 -22.63 -3.85
N ILE A 258 10.97 -22.35 -2.93
CA ILE A 258 10.65 -20.98 -2.48
C ILE A 258 11.90 -20.32 -1.89
N GLY A 259 12.69 -21.06 -1.11
CA GLY A 259 13.98 -20.62 -0.59
C GLY A 259 14.95 -20.21 -1.70
N ARG A 260 15.06 -21.00 -2.78
CA ARG A 260 15.86 -20.65 -3.95
C ARG A 260 15.36 -19.37 -4.62
N ILE A 261 14.04 -19.22 -4.81
CA ILE A 261 13.43 -18.01 -5.40
C ILE A 261 13.72 -16.78 -4.54
N ALA A 262 13.57 -16.88 -3.21
CA ALA A 262 13.93 -15.81 -2.29
C ALA A 262 15.42 -15.44 -2.36
N GLY A 263 16.31 -16.44 -2.43
CA GLY A 263 17.74 -16.20 -2.64
C GLY A 263 18.04 -15.52 -3.98
N MET A 264 17.33 -15.91 -5.05
CA MET A 264 17.43 -15.27 -6.37
C MET A 264 16.94 -13.81 -6.33
N ALA A 265 15.83 -13.55 -5.64
CA ALA A 265 15.28 -12.21 -5.49
C ALA A 265 16.31 -11.27 -4.83
N VAL A 266 16.91 -11.71 -3.72
CA VAL A 266 17.97 -10.96 -3.03
C VAL A 266 19.21 -10.78 -3.92
N TYR A 267 19.68 -11.83 -4.60
CA TYR A 267 20.86 -11.77 -5.47
C TYR A 267 20.69 -10.76 -6.62
N HIS A 268 19.53 -10.80 -7.30
CA HIS A 268 19.24 -9.97 -8.46
C HIS A 268 18.67 -8.60 -8.10
N GLY A 269 18.44 -8.32 -6.81
CA GLY A 269 17.82 -7.09 -6.35
C GLY A 269 16.37 -6.94 -6.84
N LYS A 270 15.62 -8.03 -6.82
CA LYS A 270 14.18 -8.11 -7.13
C LYS A 270 13.42 -8.28 -5.81
N LEU A 271 12.17 -7.85 -5.79
CA LEU A 271 11.33 -7.85 -4.60
C LEU A 271 10.23 -8.92 -4.75
N LEU A 272 9.90 -9.59 -3.64
CA LEU A 272 8.79 -10.53 -3.55
C LEU A 272 7.55 -9.84 -2.98
N ASP A 273 6.38 -10.19 -3.50
CA ASP A 273 5.09 -9.74 -2.97
C ASP A 273 4.64 -10.68 -1.84
N ALA A 274 5.28 -10.57 -0.69
CA ALA A 274 5.01 -11.39 0.48
C ALA A 274 5.13 -10.58 1.76
N PHE A 275 4.32 -10.93 2.76
CA PHE A 275 4.38 -10.32 4.10
C PHE A 275 4.50 -11.45 5.11
N PHE A 276 5.71 -11.76 5.57
CA PHE A 276 5.86 -12.78 6.60
C PHE A 276 5.77 -12.18 7.99
N ILE A 277 5.31 -12.98 8.94
CA ILE A 277 5.39 -12.63 10.36
C ILE A 277 6.85 -12.40 10.78
N ARG A 278 7.09 -11.49 11.72
CA ARG A 278 8.46 -11.19 12.22
C ARG A 278 9.25 -12.42 12.69
N PRO A 279 8.64 -13.41 13.39
CA PRO A 279 9.30 -14.67 13.72
C PRO A 279 9.97 -15.36 12.53
N PHE A 280 9.39 -15.29 11.33
CA PHE A 280 9.95 -15.89 10.12
C PHE A 280 11.35 -15.33 9.82
N TYR A 281 11.50 -14.01 9.82
CA TYR A 281 12.79 -13.34 9.59
C TYR A 281 13.77 -13.58 10.74
N LYS A 282 13.30 -13.59 11.99
CA LYS A 282 14.14 -13.94 13.15
C LYS A 282 14.69 -15.36 13.05
N MET A 283 13.88 -16.32 12.60
CA MET A 283 14.31 -17.70 12.33
C MET A 283 15.38 -17.75 11.22
N MET A 284 15.22 -16.98 10.15
CA MET A 284 16.25 -16.90 9.09
C MET A 284 17.59 -16.38 9.59
N LEU A 285 17.56 -15.40 10.51
CA LEU A 285 18.75 -14.82 11.12
C LEU A 285 19.34 -15.69 12.24
N GLY A 286 18.58 -16.67 12.74
CA GLY A 286 18.93 -17.47 13.92
C GLY A 286 18.88 -16.67 15.22
N LYS A 287 17.98 -15.68 15.30
CA LYS A 287 17.70 -14.90 16.52
C LYS A 287 16.63 -15.60 17.37
N SER A 288 16.64 -15.33 18.68
CA SER A 288 15.55 -15.76 19.57
C SER A 288 14.27 -15.00 19.27
N ILE A 289 13.14 -15.69 19.44
CA ILE A 289 11.80 -15.12 19.29
C ILE A 289 11.31 -14.79 20.71
N ASP A 290 10.76 -13.60 20.87
CA ASP A 290 10.38 -13.06 22.17
C ASP A 290 8.85 -12.98 22.31
N LEU A 291 8.36 -12.83 23.54
CA LEU A 291 6.92 -12.70 23.81
C LEU A 291 6.27 -11.57 23.02
N LYS A 292 6.99 -10.46 22.81
CA LYS A 292 6.49 -9.32 22.01
C LYS A 292 6.22 -9.66 20.55
N ASP A 293 6.90 -10.67 19.99
CA ASP A 293 6.65 -11.07 18.61
C ASP A 293 5.29 -11.78 18.47
N MET A 294 4.78 -12.38 19.55
CA MET A 294 3.46 -13.02 19.60
C MET A 294 2.33 -12.02 19.38
N GLU A 295 2.44 -10.81 19.91
CA GLU A 295 1.42 -9.75 19.80
C GLU A 295 1.00 -9.49 18.35
N SER A 296 1.99 -9.51 17.44
CA SER A 296 1.80 -9.27 16.02
C SER A 296 1.20 -10.43 15.23
N VAL A 297 1.15 -11.63 15.82
CA VAL A 297 0.66 -12.85 15.17
C VAL A 297 -0.67 -13.27 15.74
N ASP A 298 -0.77 -13.29 17.07
CA ASP A 298 -1.93 -13.71 17.83
C ASP A 298 -2.04 -12.86 19.10
N SER A 299 -2.79 -11.76 19.00
CA SER A 299 -2.94 -10.82 20.11
C SER A 299 -3.70 -11.43 21.30
N GLU A 300 -4.63 -12.36 21.07
CA GLU A 300 -5.39 -13.03 22.14
C GLU A 300 -4.49 -13.97 22.95
N TYR A 301 -3.69 -14.78 22.26
CA TYR A 301 -2.73 -15.67 22.89
C TYR A 301 -1.61 -14.89 23.59
N TYR A 302 -1.15 -13.78 22.99
CA TYR A 302 -0.22 -12.85 23.63
C TYR A 302 -0.76 -12.31 24.96
N ASN A 303 -2.01 -11.84 24.99
CA ASN A 303 -2.63 -11.31 26.21
C ASN A 303 -2.71 -12.39 27.30
N SER A 304 -3.00 -13.64 26.93
CA SER A 304 -3.05 -14.76 27.86
C SER A 304 -1.68 -15.06 28.48
N LEU A 305 -0.63 -15.10 27.65
CA LEU A 305 0.75 -15.28 28.13
C LEU A 305 1.27 -14.08 28.93
N LEU A 306 0.87 -12.87 28.57
CA LEU A 306 1.18 -11.66 29.32
C LEU A 306 0.53 -11.69 30.70
N TRP A 307 -0.73 -12.13 30.79
CA TRP A 307 -1.41 -12.32 32.06
C TRP A 307 -0.68 -13.34 32.95
N ILE A 308 -0.29 -14.50 32.38
CA ILE A 308 0.50 -15.52 33.10
C ILE A 308 1.82 -14.91 33.59
N LYS A 309 2.45 -14.04 32.80
CA LYS A 309 3.70 -13.38 33.18
C LYS A 309 3.54 -12.40 34.35
N GLU A 310 2.45 -11.63 34.35
CA GLU A 310 2.22 -10.55 35.32
C GLU A 310 1.54 -11.01 36.62
N ASN A 311 0.86 -12.17 36.60
CA ASN A 311 0.11 -12.72 37.72
C ASN A 311 0.67 -14.07 38.16
N ASP A 312 0.17 -14.61 39.28
CA ASP A 312 0.49 -15.96 39.73
C ASP A 312 -0.45 -16.97 39.02
N PRO A 313 0.08 -17.86 38.15
CA PRO A 313 -0.74 -18.81 37.41
C PRO A 313 -1.10 -20.07 38.22
N SER A 314 -0.70 -20.17 39.49
CA SER A 314 -0.92 -21.38 40.31
C SER A 314 -2.41 -21.73 40.44
N GLU A 315 -3.31 -20.75 40.35
CA GLU A 315 -4.77 -20.97 40.38
C GLU A 315 -5.35 -21.50 39.05
N LEU A 316 -4.57 -21.48 37.96
CA LEU A 316 -5.02 -21.95 36.64
C LEU A 316 -4.85 -23.47 36.46
N ASP A 317 -4.21 -24.17 37.40
CA ASP A 317 -3.90 -25.61 37.34
C ASP A 317 -3.26 -26.04 36.00
N LEU A 318 -2.45 -25.14 35.40
CA LEU A 318 -1.72 -25.42 34.17
C LEU A 318 -0.51 -26.31 34.45
N THR A 319 -0.14 -27.13 33.46
CA THR A 319 1.08 -27.93 33.47
C THR A 319 1.93 -27.59 32.25
N PHE A 320 3.13 -28.17 32.13
CA PHE A 320 4.00 -27.99 30.96
C PHE A 320 3.53 -28.83 29.75
N CYS A 321 2.23 -28.83 29.49
CA CYS A 321 1.57 -29.46 28.35
C CYS A 321 0.75 -28.44 27.58
N LEU A 322 0.64 -28.67 26.27
CA LEU A 322 -0.24 -27.93 25.38
C LEU A 322 -1.21 -28.88 24.69
N ASP A 323 -2.46 -28.43 24.56
CA ASP A 323 -3.46 -29.10 23.76
C ASP A 323 -3.32 -28.63 22.29
N GLU A 324 -3.18 -29.58 21.38
CA GLU A 324 -3.09 -29.36 19.94
C GLU A 324 -4.35 -29.91 19.28
N GLU A 325 -5.17 -29.03 18.70
CA GLU A 325 -6.32 -29.44 17.90
C GLU A 325 -5.91 -29.60 16.43
N SER A 326 -5.91 -30.83 15.94
CA SER A 326 -5.61 -31.17 14.55
C SER A 326 -6.79 -31.91 13.94
N PHE A 327 -7.43 -31.33 12.91
CA PHE A 327 -8.56 -31.93 12.19
C PHE A 327 -9.71 -32.43 13.11
N GLY A 328 -9.98 -31.71 14.20
CA GLY A 328 -11.02 -32.05 15.18
C GLY A 328 -10.60 -33.11 16.21
N HIS A 329 -9.33 -33.48 16.25
CA HIS A 329 -8.75 -34.31 17.31
C HIS A 329 -7.83 -33.48 18.21
N THR A 330 -8.08 -33.48 19.51
CA THR A 330 -7.23 -32.83 20.51
C THR A 330 -6.17 -33.81 21.00
N SER A 331 -4.90 -33.48 20.79
CA SER A 331 -3.75 -34.24 21.26
C SER A 331 -3.00 -33.42 22.32
N GLN A 332 -2.54 -34.05 23.40
CA GLN A 332 -1.70 -33.38 24.39
C GLN A 332 -0.22 -33.54 24.05
N ARG A 333 0.52 -32.44 24.09
CA ARG A 333 1.96 -32.42 23.85
C ARG A 333 2.71 -31.81 25.02
N GLU A 334 3.68 -32.56 25.53
CA GLU A 334 4.58 -32.07 26.57
C GLU A 334 5.61 -31.08 25.99
N LEU A 335 5.79 -29.94 26.66
CA LEU A 335 6.78 -28.92 26.30
C LEU A 335 8.20 -29.31 26.73
N LYS A 336 8.30 -30.11 27.78
CA LYS A 336 9.56 -30.65 28.33
C LYS A 336 9.34 -32.08 28.82
N PRO A 337 10.41 -32.87 29.03
CA PRO A 337 10.27 -34.22 29.55
C PRO A 337 9.52 -34.22 30.88
N ASP A 338 8.49 -35.07 31.00
CA ASP A 338 7.64 -35.18 32.19
C ASP A 338 6.81 -33.91 32.47
N GLY A 339 6.56 -33.11 31.42
CA GLY A 339 5.88 -31.82 31.53
C GLY A 339 4.44 -31.92 32.06
N ALA A 340 3.76 -33.05 31.80
CA ALA A 340 2.41 -33.30 32.30
C ALA A 340 2.32 -33.36 33.82
N ASN A 341 3.40 -33.75 34.50
CA ASN A 341 3.46 -33.88 35.96
C ASN A 341 4.04 -32.65 36.65
N ILE A 342 4.46 -31.63 35.88
CA ILE A 342 5.09 -30.42 36.41
C ILE A 342 4.05 -29.29 36.40
N PRO A 343 3.52 -28.89 37.57
CA PRO A 343 2.58 -27.78 37.64
C PRO A 343 3.28 -26.44 37.35
N LEU A 344 2.54 -25.55 36.72
CA LEU A 344 2.95 -24.17 36.48
C LEU A 344 2.81 -23.37 37.78
N THR A 345 3.90 -22.74 38.21
CA THR A 345 3.99 -21.92 39.42
C THR A 345 4.58 -20.56 39.08
N ASP A 346 4.49 -19.61 40.01
CA ASP A 346 5.06 -18.27 39.83
C ASP A 346 6.58 -18.28 39.54
N GLU A 347 7.30 -19.30 40.05
CA GLU A 347 8.75 -19.43 39.87
C GLU A 347 9.15 -19.98 38.50
N ASN A 348 8.30 -20.80 37.86
CA ASN A 348 8.63 -21.49 36.61
C ASN A 348 7.86 -20.96 35.37
N LYS A 349 7.02 -19.92 35.56
CA LYS A 349 6.22 -19.31 34.50
C LYS A 349 7.03 -18.75 33.33
N ASP A 350 8.20 -18.16 33.58
CA ASP A 350 9.05 -17.62 32.51
C ASP A 350 9.62 -18.73 31.61
N GLU A 351 9.93 -19.89 32.19
CA GLU A 351 10.35 -21.08 31.45
C GLU A 351 9.21 -21.60 30.58
N TYR A 352 8.00 -21.70 31.15
CA TYR A 352 6.80 -22.12 30.43
C TYR A 352 6.54 -21.22 29.22
N ILE A 353 6.50 -19.89 29.41
CA ILE A 353 6.28 -18.92 28.32
C ILE A 353 7.34 -19.09 27.22
N SER A 354 8.62 -19.27 27.60
CA SER A 354 9.71 -19.45 26.63
C SER A 354 9.53 -20.73 25.81
N LEU A 355 9.16 -21.84 26.45
CA LEU A 355 8.91 -23.12 25.78
C LEU A 355 7.67 -23.06 24.87
N VAL A 356 6.61 -22.39 25.30
CA VAL A 356 5.41 -22.17 24.48
C VAL A 356 5.76 -21.39 23.22
N ILE A 357 6.50 -20.29 23.33
CA ILE A 357 6.92 -19.47 22.17
C ILE A 357 7.82 -20.29 21.22
N GLN A 358 8.80 -21.00 21.78
CA GLN A 358 9.71 -21.86 21.00
C GLN A 358 8.92 -22.93 20.24
N TRP A 359 7.97 -23.58 20.91
CA TRP A 359 7.13 -24.57 20.27
C TRP A 359 6.25 -23.97 19.17
N ARG A 360 5.52 -22.89 19.48
CA ARG A 360 4.55 -22.24 18.60
C ARG A 360 5.17 -21.80 17.28
N PHE A 361 6.35 -21.18 17.33
CA PHE A 361 6.99 -20.59 16.15
C PHE A 361 8.11 -21.41 15.53
N VAL A 362 8.84 -22.21 16.33
CA VAL A 362 10.05 -22.90 15.84
C VAL A 362 9.76 -24.38 15.64
N SER A 363 9.40 -25.10 16.70
CA SER A 363 9.35 -26.57 16.67
C SER A 363 8.36 -27.14 15.66
N ARG A 364 7.23 -26.47 15.43
CA ARG A 364 6.17 -26.96 14.51
C ARG A 364 6.48 -26.80 13.03
N VAL A 365 7.40 -25.90 12.68
CA VAL A 365 7.71 -25.55 11.28
C VAL A 365 9.20 -25.72 10.95
N GLN A 366 9.93 -26.41 11.83
CA GLN A 366 11.38 -26.51 11.75
C GLN A 366 11.85 -27.18 10.46
N GLU A 367 11.17 -28.24 10.02
CA GLU A 367 11.54 -28.97 8.80
C GLU A 367 11.33 -28.12 7.55
N GLN A 368 10.19 -27.42 7.47
CA GLN A 368 9.84 -26.48 6.41
C GLN A 368 10.84 -25.33 6.35
N MET A 369 11.15 -24.73 7.50
CA MET A 369 12.12 -23.64 7.60
C MET A 369 13.53 -24.10 7.22
N ASN A 370 13.95 -25.30 7.62
CA ASN A 370 15.24 -25.87 7.22
C ASN A 370 15.33 -26.06 5.71
N ALA A 371 14.28 -26.59 5.07
CA ALA A 371 14.22 -26.75 3.62
C ALA A 371 14.28 -25.39 2.90
N PHE A 372 13.53 -24.40 3.39
CA PHE A 372 13.58 -23.02 2.89
C PHE A 372 14.99 -22.42 3.02
N LEU A 373 15.61 -22.54 4.19
CA LEU A 373 16.96 -22.04 4.43
C LEU A 373 18.03 -22.76 3.61
N GLU A 374 17.87 -24.05 3.35
CA GLU A 374 18.75 -24.80 2.46
C GLU A 374 18.72 -24.20 1.04
N GLY A 375 17.51 -23.95 0.51
CA GLY A 375 17.32 -23.32 -0.79
C GLY A 375 17.88 -21.89 -0.86
N PHE A 376 17.63 -21.10 0.18
CA PHE A 376 18.07 -19.71 0.26
C PHE A 376 19.59 -19.60 0.42
N ASN A 377 20.18 -20.35 1.36
CA ASN A 377 21.61 -20.31 1.66
C ASN A 377 22.48 -20.85 0.51
N ALA A 378 21.91 -21.65 -0.38
CA ALA A 378 22.60 -22.10 -1.60
C ALA A 378 22.96 -20.93 -2.54
N LEU A 379 22.18 -19.85 -2.54
CA LEU A 379 22.47 -18.65 -3.33
C LEU A 379 23.14 -17.55 -2.53
N ILE A 380 22.63 -17.28 -1.32
CA ILE A 380 23.09 -16.19 -0.45
C ILE A 380 23.65 -16.79 0.84
N PRO A 381 24.97 -16.74 1.08
CA PRO A 381 25.55 -17.24 2.32
C PRO A 381 24.91 -16.61 3.57
N SER A 382 24.58 -17.44 4.56
CA SER A 382 23.94 -17.00 5.81
C SER A 382 24.72 -15.91 6.56
N THR A 383 26.06 -15.92 6.44
CA THR A 383 26.94 -14.90 7.02
C THR A 383 26.67 -13.50 6.48
N LEU A 384 26.27 -13.38 5.22
CA LEU A 384 25.97 -12.10 4.59
C LEU A 384 24.58 -11.57 4.96
N VAL A 385 23.67 -12.45 5.41
CA VAL A 385 22.32 -12.07 5.79
C VAL A 385 22.23 -11.72 7.27
N LYS A 386 23.03 -12.39 8.13
CA LYS A 386 23.10 -12.13 9.57
C LYS A 386 23.58 -10.73 9.97
N ILE A 387 24.08 -9.93 9.03
CA ILE A 387 24.45 -8.52 9.27
C ILE A 387 23.21 -7.61 9.37
N PHE A 388 22.07 -8.06 8.83
CA PHE A 388 20.81 -7.33 8.85
C PHE A 388 19.99 -7.72 10.09
N ASP A 389 19.16 -6.80 10.57
CA ASP A 389 18.09 -7.14 11.49
C ASP A 389 16.84 -7.67 10.77
N GLU A 390 15.84 -8.11 11.53
CA GLU A 390 14.61 -8.72 11.01
C GLU A 390 13.79 -7.75 10.15
N HIS A 391 13.81 -6.44 10.47
CA HIS A 391 13.09 -5.42 9.70
C HIS A 391 13.86 -5.06 8.42
N GLU A 392 15.19 -4.95 8.51
CA GLU A 392 16.06 -4.75 7.37
C GLU A 392 16.02 -5.93 6.39
N LEU A 393 15.91 -7.17 6.89
CA LEU A 393 15.77 -8.37 6.07
C LEU A 393 14.42 -8.42 5.35
N GLU A 394 13.34 -8.06 6.04
CA GLU A 394 12.04 -7.87 5.42
C GLU A 394 12.12 -6.85 4.27
N LEU A 395 12.72 -5.69 4.52
CA LEU A 395 12.88 -4.63 3.51
C LEU A 395 13.79 -5.06 2.35
N LEU A 396 14.79 -5.90 2.61
CA LEU A 396 15.66 -6.47 1.59
C LEU A 396 14.91 -7.42 0.64
N MET A 397 13.98 -8.22 1.17
CA MET A 397 13.25 -9.23 0.39
C MET A 397 11.96 -8.70 -0.23
N CYS A 398 11.20 -7.90 0.51
CA CYS A 398 9.83 -7.51 0.18
C CYS A 398 9.69 -6.01 -0.12
N GLY A 399 10.67 -5.19 0.27
CA GLY A 399 10.63 -3.73 0.10
C GLY A 399 9.63 -3.04 1.03
N ILE A 400 9.46 -1.73 0.84
CA ILE A 400 8.56 -0.91 1.66
C ILE A 400 7.11 -1.23 1.31
N GLN A 401 6.30 -1.40 2.37
CA GLN A 401 4.89 -1.73 2.27
C GLN A 401 3.99 -0.53 1.94
N HIS A 402 4.21 0.59 2.65
CA HIS A 402 3.43 1.80 2.46
C HIS A 402 4.16 2.81 1.57
N ILE A 403 3.49 3.24 0.51
CA ILE A 403 4.06 4.18 -0.44
C ILE A 403 3.90 5.60 0.09
N ASP A 404 5.03 6.23 0.40
CA ASP A 404 5.12 7.67 0.64
C ASP A 404 4.99 8.43 -0.69
N VAL A 405 3.82 9.03 -0.92
CA VAL A 405 3.51 9.82 -2.11
C VAL A 405 4.38 11.08 -2.18
N LYS A 406 4.78 11.63 -1.03
CA LYS A 406 5.66 12.81 -0.99
C LYS A 406 7.06 12.44 -1.46
N ASP A 407 7.63 11.35 -0.97
CA ASP A 407 8.92 10.82 -1.45
C ASP A 407 8.84 10.45 -2.94
N TRP A 408 7.74 9.83 -3.39
CA TRP A 408 7.53 9.51 -4.79
C TRP A 408 7.55 10.75 -5.68
N LYS A 409 6.80 11.78 -5.31
CA LYS A 409 6.74 13.03 -6.05
C LYS A 409 8.09 13.75 -6.08
N GLN A 410 8.81 13.79 -4.95
CA GLN A 410 10.12 14.45 -4.85
C GLN A 410 11.19 13.80 -5.72
N ASN A 411 11.13 12.49 -5.92
CA ASN A 411 12.09 11.72 -6.71
C ASN A 411 11.57 11.38 -8.12
N THR A 412 10.61 12.15 -8.65
CA THR A 412 10.08 11.98 -10.01
C THR A 412 10.72 12.95 -10.99
N LEU A 413 11.13 12.43 -12.15
CA LEU A 413 11.60 13.21 -13.30
C LEU A 413 10.43 13.49 -14.27
N TYR A 414 10.47 14.65 -14.93
CA TYR A 414 9.48 15.05 -15.92
C TYR A 414 10.14 15.26 -17.29
N LYS A 415 9.49 14.82 -18.38
CA LYS A 415 9.95 14.93 -19.77
C LYS A 415 8.82 15.35 -20.71
N GLY A 416 9.17 15.82 -21.91
CA GLY A 416 8.19 16.18 -22.95
C GLY A 416 7.32 17.39 -22.57
N ASP A 417 7.94 18.52 -22.23
CA ASP A 417 7.26 19.75 -21.76
C ASP A 417 6.53 19.63 -20.41
N TYR A 418 6.43 18.45 -19.80
CA TYR A 418 5.96 18.32 -18.44
C TYR A 418 6.99 18.78 -17.43
N HIS A 419 6.49 19.41 -16.37
CA HIS A 419 7.25 19.84 -15.20
C HIS A 419 6.32 19.77 -13.97
N ALA A 420 6.88 19.89 -12.76
CA ALA A 420 6.14 19.70 -11.50
C ALA A 420 4.86 20.56 -11.37
N ASN A 421 4.86 21.75 -11.97
CA ASN A 421 3.75 22.72 -11.90
C ASN A 421 2.79 22.64 -13.10
N HIS A 422 2.98 21.68 -14.01
CA HIS A 422 2.08 21.48 -15.15
C HIS A 422 0.73 20.93 -14.66
N ILE A 423 -0.39 21.43 -15.22
CA ILE A 423 -1.74 21.10 -14.72
C ILE A 423 -2.04 19.59 -14.70
N VAL A 424 -1.64 18.89 -15.77
CA VAL A 424 -1.80 17.42 -15.88
C VAL A 424 -0.96 16.67 -14.83
N VAL A 425 0.21 17.20 -14.47
CA VAL A 425 1.08 16.61 -13.43
C VAL A 425 0.49 16.85 -12.04
N GLN A 426 -0.07 18.04 -11.78
CA GLN A 426 -0.79 18.31 -10.54
C GLN A 426 -2.00 17.38 -10.38
N TRP A 427 -2.77 17.18 -11.46
CA TRP A 427 -3.87 16.22 -11.48
C TRP A 427 -3.40 14.79 -11.23
N PHE A 428 -2.31 14.36 -11.87
CA PHE A 428 -1.73 13.03 -11.63
C PHE A 428 -1.44 12.83 -10.14
N TRP A 429 -0.73 13.75 -9.48
CA TRP A 429 -0.41 13.62 -8.07
C TRP A 429 -1.63 13.71 -7.15
N ARG A 430 -2.65 14.50 -7.51
CA ARG A 430 -3.94 14.53 -6.80
C ARG A 430 -4.64 13.17 -6.89
N VAL A 431 -4.64 12.54 -8.06
CA VAL A 431 -5.18 11.17 -8.23
C VAL A 431 -4.38 10.17 -7.39
N VAL A 432 -3.04 10.20 -7.44
CA VAL A 432 -2.20 9.29 -6.65
C VAL A 432 -2.42 9.47 -5.15
N LEU A 433 -2.60 10.72 -4.69
CA LEU A 433 -2.91 11.00 -3.29
C LEU A 433 -4.29 10.45 -2.90
N SER A 434 -5.27 10.47 -3.81
CA SER A 434 -6.61 9.90 -3.57
C SER A 434 -6.65 8.37 -3.54
N PHE A 435 -5.63 7.70 -4.07
CA PHE A 435 -5.57 6.25 -4.11
C PHE A 435 -5.29 5.64 -2.74
N SER A 436 -5.90 4.47 -2.49
CA SER A 436 -5.48 3.58 -1.41
C SER A 436 -4.06 3.08 -1.64
N ASN A 437 -3.40 2.57 -0.58
CA ASN A 437 -2.06 2.00 -0.73
C ASN A 437 -2.01 0.88 -1.78
N GLU A 438 -3.06 0.05 -1.84
CA GLU A 438 -3.18 -1.00 -2.86
C GLU A 438 -3.17 -0.44 -4.28
N MET A 439 -3.98 0.58 -4.56
CA MET A 439 -4.04 1.20 -5.89
C MET A 439 -2.73 1.93 -6.24
N ARG A 440 -2.05 2.51 -5.25
CA ARG A 440 -0.69 3.06 -5.42
C ARG A 440 0.32 1.97 -5.79
N SER A 441 0.27 0.82 -5.12
CA SER A 441 1.11 -0.33 -5.43
C SER A 441 0.83 -0.88 -6.83
N ARG A 442 -0.44 -0.95 -7.26
CA ARG A 442 -0.80 -1.34 -8.63
C ARG A 442 -0.30 -0.35 -9.68
N LEU A 443 -0.42 0.96 -9.42
CA LEU A 443 0.17 1.98 -10.30
C LEU A 443 1.70 1.86 -10.36
N LEU A 444 2.36 1.64 -9.22
CA LEU A 444 3.80 1.45 -9.18
C LEU A 444 4.20 0.21 -10.00
N GLN A 445 3.44 -0.88 -9.87
CA GLN A 445 3.64 -2.10 -10.63
C GLN A 445 3.46 -1.86 -12.13
N PHE A 446 2.38 -1.18 -12.52
CA PHE A 446 2.12 -0.83 -13.91
C PHE A 446 3.33 -0.11 -14.54
N VAL A 447 3.97 0.80 -13.80
CA VAL A 447 5.06 1.64 -14.33
C VAL A 447 6.45 1.03 -14.17
N THR A 448 6.71 0.21 -13.15
CA THR A 448 8.06 -0.26 -12.80
C THR A 448 8.23 -1.78 -12.87
N GLY A 449 7.13 -2.52 -12.99
CA GLY A 449 7.08 -3.98 -12.92
C GLY A 449 7.12 -4.55 -11.50
N THR A 450 7.11 -3.71 -10.46
CA THR A 450 7.06 -4.14 -9.05
C THR A 450 6.07 -3.29 -8.26
N SER A 451 5.34 -3.90 -7.32
CA SER A 451 4.40 -3.24 -6.41
C SER A 451 5.07 -2.55 -5.21
N ARG A 452 6.40 -2.65 -5.11
CA ARG A 452 7.18 -2.38 -3.89
C ARG A 452 8.26 -1.33 -4.13
N VAL A 453 8.52 -0.53 -3.09
CA VAL A 453 9.55 0.53 -3.13
C VAL A 453 10.82 0.01 -2.44
N PRO A 454 12.03 0.27 -2.97
CA PRO A 454 13.27 -0.03 -2.26
C PRO A 454 13.35 0.69 -0.90
N MET A 455 14.12 0.16 0.05
CA MET A 455 14.17 0.70 1.43
C MET A 455 14.50 2.20 1.55
N ASN A 456 15.36 2.75 0.69
CA ASN A 456 15.70 4.18 0.71
C ASN A 456 14.74 5.02 -0.16
N GLY A 457 13.55 4.51 -0.43
CA GLY A 457 12.50 5.20 -1.14
C GLY A 457 12.71 5.25 -2.65
N PHE A 458 12.01 6.20 -3.28
CA PHE A 458 11.97 6.37 -4.72
C PHE A 458 13.29 6.88 -5.33
N LYS A 459 14.16 7.46 -4.50
CA LYS A 459 15.50 7.90 -4.89
C LYS A 459 16.39 6.76 -5.36
N GLU A 460 16.19 5.56 -4.81
CA GLU A 460 16.99 4.37 -5.11
C GLU A 460 16.24 3.39 -6.01
N LEU A 461 15.29 3.88 -6.81
CA LEU A 461 14.69 3.07 -7.87
C LEU A 461 15.75 2.61 -8.87
N TYR A 462 15.62 1.36 -9.31
CA TYR A 462 16.47 0.74 -10.31
C TYR A 462 15.66 0.44 -11.57
N GLY A 463 16.25 0.70 -12.73
CA GLY A 463 15.79 0.28 -14.05
C GLY A 463 16.63 -0.90 -14.55
N SER A 464 16.48 -1.22 -15.83
CA SER A 464 17.25 -2.25 -16.54
C SER A 464 18.75 -2.03 -16.55
N ASN A 465 19.17 -0.76 -16.59
CA ASN A 465 20.56 -0.34 -16.79
C ASN A 465 21.22 0.22 -15.52
N GLY A 466 20.61 0.03 -14.34
CA GLY A 466 21.10 0.57 -13.07
C GLY A 466 20.12 1.55 -12.42
N PRO A 467 20.59 2.49 -11.57
CA PRO A 467 19.73 3.47 -10.91
C PRO A 467 18.93 4.30 -11.93
N GLN A 468 17.60 4.30 -11.80
CA GLN A 468 16.69 4.96 -12.72
C GLN A 468 15.45 5.43 -11.95
N LEU A 469 15.27 6.75 -11.89
CA LEU A 469 14.14 7.37 -11.20
C LEU A 469 12.82 7.17 -11.96
N PHE A 470 11.72 7.28 -11.23
CA PHE A 470 10.39 7.34 -11.80
C PHE A 470 10.26 8.54 -12.73
N THR A 471 9.74 8.35 -13.94
CA THR A 471 9.68 9.39 -14.97
C THR A 471 8.27 9.52 -15.55
N ILE A 472 7.75 10.75 -15.62
CA ILE A 472 6.51 11.07 -16.34
C ILE A 472 6.86 11.83 -17.62
N GLU A 473 6.46 11.29 -18.76
CA GLU A 473 6.71 11.88 -20.08
C GLU A 473 5.41 12.19 -20.79
N ARG A 474 5.29 13.38 -21.40
CA ARG A 474 4.15 13.70 -22.25
C ARG A 474 4.21 12.92 -23.54
N TRP A 475 3.09 12.31 -23.91
CA TRP A 475 2.99 11.56 -25.15
C TRP A 475 1.56 11.51 -25.69
N GLY A 476 1.41 11.44 -27.01
CA GLY A 476 0.13 11.17 -27.66
C GLY A 476 -0.92 12.27 -27.51
N THR A 477 -2.19 11.90 -27.71
CA THR A 477 -3.36 12.78 -27.66
C THR A 477 -4.26 12.43 -26.46
N PRO A 478 -5.16 13.34 -26.02
CA PRO A 478 -6.02 13.13 -24.85
C PRO A 478 -6.94 11.90 -24.92
N GLU A 479 -7.11 11.31 -26.10
CA GLU A 479 -7.94 10.12 -26.33
C GLU A 479 -7.20 8.82 -25.94
N ASN A 480 -5.87 8.82 -25.99
CA ASN A 480 -5.03 7.67 -25.68
C ASN A 480 -5.09 7.29 -24.19
N TYR A 481 -4.85 6.01 -23.89
CA TYR A 481 -4.59 5.54 -22.54
C TYR A 481 -3.13 5.80 -22.16
N PRO A 482 -2.81 5.98 -20.87
CA PRO A 482 -1.42 6.03 -20.41
C PRO A 482 -0.71 4.72 -20.75
N ARG A 483 0.57 4.80 -21.11
CA ARG A 483 1.42 3.64 -21.37
C ARG A 483 2.58 3.62 -20.40
N ALA A 484 3.11 2.43 -20.11
CA ALA A 484 4.23 2.27 -19.20
C ALA A 484 5.39 1.52 -19.85
N HIS A 485 6.60 1.91 -19.48
CA HIS A 485 7.85 1.28 -19.87
C HIS A 485 8.59 0.85 -18.61
N THR A 486 8.32 -0.38 -18.14
CA THR A 486 8.84 -0.94 -16.88
C THR A 486 10.36 -0.99 -16.80
N CYS A 487 11.03 -1.13 -17.94
CA CYS A 487 12.50 -1.09 -18.05
C CYS A 487 13.11 0.25 -17.61
N PHE A 488 12.38 1.35 -17.84
CA PHE A 488 12.85 2.72 -17.62
C PHE A 488 12.13 3.42 -16.46
N ASN A 489 11.26 2.72 -15.74
CA ASN A 489 10.38 3.29 -14.71
C ASN A 489 9.62 4.53 -15.24
N ARG A 490 9.15 4.46 -16.49
CA ARG A 490 8.55 5.60 -17.20
C ARG A 490 7.07 5.37 -17.48
N ILE A 491 6.26 6.37 -17.18
CA ILE A 491 4.87 6.46 -17.65
C ILE A 491 4.74 7.56 -18.70
N ASP A 492 4.16 7.19 -19.83
CA ASP A 492 3.79 8.08 -20.92
C ASP A 492 2.36 8.55 -20.66
N LEU A 493 2.22 9.81 -20.27
CA LEU A 493 0.97 10.39 -19.78
C LEU A 493 0.42 11.41 -20.79
N PRO A 494 -0.71 11.13 -21.45
CA PRO A 494 -1.31 12.05 -22.40
C PRO A 494 -1.75 13.38 -21.79
N PRO A 495 -1.77 14.47 -22.59
CA PRO A 495 -2.16 15.80 -22.12
C PRO A 495 -3.69 15.91 -21.96
N TYR A 496 -4.25 15.18 -20.99
CA TYR A 496 -5.69 15.15 -20.74
C TYR A 496 -6.28 16.54 -20.51
N LYS A 497 -7.56 16.72 -20.85
CA LYS A 497 -8.25 18.01 -20.76
C LYS A 497 -8.94 18.24 -19.41
N SER A 498 -9.11 17.19 -18.61
CA SER A 498 -9.74 17.28 -17.29
C SER A 498 -9.18 16.26 -16.31
N TYR A 499 -9.28 16.57 -15.03
CA TYR A 499 -8.95 15.67 -13.92
C TYR A 499 -9.72 14.34 -14.00
N GLN A 500 -11.03 14.39 -14.26
CA GLN A 500 -11.87 13.18 -14.34
C GLN A 500 -11.42 12.26 -15.48
N GLN A 501 -11.12 12.84 -16.65
CA GLN A 501 -10.62 12.09 -17.79
C GLN A 501 -9.29 11.41 -17.46
N LEU A 502 -8.37 12.10 -16.77
CA LEU A 502 -7.11 11.52 -16.34
C LEU A 502 -7.34 10.36 -15.37
N ARG A 503 -8.16 10.56 -14.33
CA ARG A 503 -8.46 9.54 -13.32
C ARG A 503 -9.04 8.28 -13.95
N ASP A 504 -10.08 8.42 -14.78
CA ASP A 504 -10.77 7.29 -15.39
C ASP A 504 -9.86 6.51 -16.34
N LYS A 505 -9.05 7.22 -17.15
CA LYS A 505 -8.10 6.59 -18.07
C LYS A 505 -6.95 5.91 -17.34
N LEU A 506 -6.46 6.51 -16.25
CA LEU A 506 -5.39 5.95 -15.45
C LEU A 506 -5.84 4.69 -14.70
N VAL A 507 -6.99 4.72 -14.03
CA VAL A 507 -7.56 3.56 -13.33
C VAL A 507 -7.80 2.41 -14.30
N LYS A 508 -8.43 2.68 -15.45
CA LYS A 508 -8.66 1.66 -16.49
C LYS A 508 -7.37 1.06 -17.05
N ALA A 509 -6.31 1.86 -17.20
CA ALA A 509 -5.02 1.35 -17.67
C ALA A 509 -4.35 0.45 -16.62
N ILE A 510 -4.41 0.84 -15.34
CA ILE A 510 -3.88 0.02 -14.24
C ILE A 510 -4.64 -1.31 -14.15
N GLU A 511 -5.97 -1.29 -14.13
CA GLU A 511 -6.80 -2.48 -14.02
C GLU A 511 -6.73 -3.37 -15.26
N GLY A 512 -6.68 -2.77 -16.45
CA GLY A 512 -6.56 -3.48 -17.73
C GLY A 512 -5.17 -4.11 -17.97
N SER A 513 -4.16 -3.74 -17.20
CA SER A 513 -2.78 -4.25 -17.36
C SER A 513 -2.54 -5.64 -16.78
N GLN A 514 -3.56 -6.32 -16.24
CA GLN A 514 -3.44 -7.71 -15.76
C GLN A 514 -3.08 -8.72 -16.88
N GLY A 515 -3.13 -8.32 -18.16
CA GLY A 515 -2.47 -9.01 -19.27
C GLY A 515 -1.64 -8.02 -20.08
N PHE A 516 -0.31 -8.11 -20.00
CA PHE A 516 0.60 -7.31 -20.83
C PHE A 516 0.60 -7.82 -22.27
N ALA A 517 -0.44 -7.48 -23.04
CA ALA A 517 -0.28 -7.31 -24.47
C ALA A 517 0.41 -5.96 -24.67
N GLY A 518 1.72 -5.97 -24.92
CA GLY A 518 2.44 -4.79 -25.37
C GLY A 518 1.71 -4.18 -26.56
N VAL A 519 1.15 -2.98 -26.36
CA VAL A 519 0.57 -2.20 -27.44
C VAL A 519 1.71 -1.43 -28.10
N ASP A 520 2.36 -2.07 -29.06
CA ASP A 520 2.91 -1.33 -30.19
C ASP A 520 1.74 -0.78 -31.02
#